data_AF-A0A7V0QJC5-F1
#
_entry.id   AF-A0A7V0QJC5-F1
#
_cell.length_a   1.000
_cell.length_b   1.000
_cell.length_c   1.000
_cell.angle_alpha   90.00
_cell.angle_beta   90.00
_cell.angle_gamma   90.00
#
_symmetry.space_group_name_H-M   'P 1'
#
loop_
_entity.id
_entity.type
_entity.pdbx_description
1 polymer ?
#
loop_
_entity_poly.entity_id
_entity_poly.type
_entity_poly.pdbx_seq_one_letter_code
_entity_poly.pdbx_strand_id
1 'polypeptide(L)'
;MKKIVLLFTFLLVVSGCYVQSLNVFYTKDLVVSAPEILGEWDSVIQLGKDVRGMKVRPWKFGENTIETYDGENKFGELEVVYFKVGEDLFMDFTAGRMTEDKHYYPNIYWAAGVLPCHSLCRVDIKGNGLIITPLDYDWFVEKIEKNQLPLRYIKPNYSSSNYVFIADSSEWIKFLKKYSRDTSVFNPKRRFVFKRKGI
;
A
#
# COMPACT_ATOMS: atom_id res chain seq x y z
N MET A 1 -28.82 27.03 -12.36
CA MET A 1 -27.35 26.81 -12.24
C MET A 1 -27.08 25.95 -11.01
N LYS A 2 -27.14 24.62 -11.14
CA LYS A 2 -26.99 23.65 -10.03
C LYS A 2 -26.34 22.37 -10.56
N LYS A 3 -25.10 22.42 -11.04
CA LYS A 3 -24.38 21.21 -11.53
C LYS A 3 -22.86 21.23 -11.35
N ILE A 4 -22.31 22.02 -10.42
CA ILE A 4 -20.86 22.03 -10.13
C ILE A 4 -20.62 22.06 -8.61
N VAL A 5 -21.14 21.05 -7.90
CA VAL A 5 -20.72 20.78 -6.50
C VAL A 5 -20.38 19.30 -6.30
N LEU A 6 -20.68 18.42 -7.27
CA LEU A 6 -20.49 16.97 -7.11
C LEU A 6 -19.07 16.44 -7.41
N LEU A 7 -18.11 17.30 -7.76
CA LEU A 7 -16.75 16.85 -8.13
C LEU A 7 -15.72 16.97 -7.00
N PHE A 8 -16.04 17.66 -5.90
CA PHE A 8 -15.09 17.84 -4.78
C PHE A 8 -15.25 16.82 -3.64
N THR A 9 -16.39 16.13 -3.58
CA THR A 9 -16.66 15.15 -2.52
C THR A 9 -15.99 13.79 -2.78
N PHE A 10 -15.54 13.52 -4.01
CA PHE A 10 -14.89 12.24 -4.35
C PHE A 10 -13.40 12.20 -3.98
N LEU A 11 -12.75 13.36 -3.79
CA LEU A 11 -11.34 13.47 -3.38
C LEU A 11 -11.13 13.26 -1.86
N LEU A 12 -12.18 13.41 -1.05
CA LEU A 12 -12.09 13.36 0.42
C LEU A 12 -12.17 11.94 1.02
N VAL A 13 -12.61 10.94 0.24
CA VAL A 13 -12.76 9.55 0.73
C VAL A 13 -11.54 8.67 0.43
N VAL A 14 -10.64 9.14 -0.45
CA VAL A 14 -9.56 8.30 -0.99
C VAL A 14 -8.36 8.15 -0.04
N SER A 15 -8.21 9.03 0.96
CA SER A 15 -7.09 9.00 1.92
C SER A 15 -7.31 8.09 3.14
N GLY A 16 -8.45 7.40 3.24
CA GLY A 16 -8.75 6.45 4.33
C GLY A 16 -8.48 4.97 3.99
N CYS A 17 -7.95 4.65 2.80
CA CYS A 17 -7.77 3.25 2.39
C CYS A 17 -6.45 2.63 2.88
N TYR A 18 -5.43 3.46 3.14
CA TYR A 18 -4.08 3.03 3.48
C TYR A 18 -3.50 3.89 4.61
N VAL A 19 -2.62 3.27 5.39
CA VAL A 19 -1.77 3.99 6.35
C VAL A 19 -0.72 4.78 5.59
N GLN A 20 -0.63 6.08 5.89
CA GLN A 20 0.29 7.03 5.27
C GLN A 20 1.29 7.57 6.29
N SER A 21 2.58 7.52 5.99
CA SER A 21 3.64 8.10 6.83
C SER A 21 4.50 9.09 6.05
N LEU A 22 4.91 10.20 6.70
CA LEU A 22 5.85 11.15 6.11
C LEU A 22 7.29 10.64 6.11
N ASN A 23 7.61 9.62 6.91
CA ASN A 23 8.93 9.02 6.99
C ASN A 23 8.89 7.59 6.44
N VAL A 24 10.03 7.13 5.91
CA VAL A 24 10.24 5.74 5.51
C VAL A 24 10.10 4.78 6.71
N PHE A 25 9.62 3.57 6.45
CA PHE A 25 9.39 2.53 7.47
C PHE A 25 10.66 1.73 7.85
N TYR A 26 11.80 2.03 7.22
CA TYR A 26 13.04 1.25 7.32
C TYR A 26 14.27 2.14 7.53
N THR A 27 15.36 1.51 7.97
CA THR A 27 16.72 2.08 7.93
C THR A 27 17.52 1.39 6.83
N LYS A 28 18.56 2.06 6.31
CA LYS A 28 19.32 1.58 5.14
C LYS A 28 19.93 0.18 5.31
N ASP A 29 20.29 -0.19 6.53
CA ASP A 29 20.83 -1.51 6.89
C ASP A 29 19.81 -2.65 6.82
N LEU A 30 18.51 -2.34 6.78
CA LEU A 30 17.43 -3.32 6.66
C LEU A 30 16.98 -3.56 5.21
N VAL A 31 17.46 -2.74 4.27
CA VAL A 31 17.11 -2.85 2.85
C VAL A 31 17.69 -4.13 2.28
N VAL A 32 16.89 -4.87 1.52
CA VAL A 32 17.29 -6.13 0.90
C VAL A 32 16.88 -6.18 -0.57
N SER A 33 17.61 -6.94 -1.37
CA SER A 33 17.10 -7.42 -2.66
C SER A 33 16.11 -8.55 -2.43
N ALA A 34 15.04 -8.59 -3.21
CA ALA A 34 14.03 -9.64 -3.18
C ALA A 34 13.80 -10.20 -4.61
N PRO A 35 14.82 -10.81 -5.25
CA PRO A 35 14.73 -11.29 -6.63
C PRO A 35 13.54 -12.25 -6.88
N GLU A 36 13.10 -12.97 -5.86
CA GLU A 36 11.98 -13.90 -5.89
C GLU A 36 10.61 -13.25 -6.15
N ILE A 37 10.46 -11.93 -6.02
CA ILE A 37 9.23 -11.22 -6.39
C ILE A 37 9.27 -10.68 -7.81
N LEU A 38 10.44 -10.62 -8.44
CA LEU A 38 10.59 -9.92 -9.72
C LEU A 38 9.85 -10.64 -10.84
N GLY A 39 9.32 -9.85 -11.76
CA GLY A 39 8.62 -10.32 -12.97
C GLY A 39 7.13 -10.03 -12.98
N GLU A 40 6.41 -10.75 -13.83
CA GLU A 40 4.98 -10.56 -14.07
C GLU A 40 4.11 -11.50 -13.23
N TRP A 41 3.04 -10.94 -12.66
CA TRP A 41 2.15 -11.62 -11.74
C TRP A 41 0.68 -11.34 -12.08
N ASP A 42 -0.09 -12.42 -12.28
CA ASP A 42 -1.52 -12.35 -12.53
C ASP A 42 -2.27 -12.11 -11.22
N SER A 43 -3.16 -11.11 -11.21
CA SER A 43 -3.99 -10.79 -10.05
C SER A 43 -5.09 -11.84 -9.84
N VAL A 44 -5.15 -12.43 -8.65
CA VAL A 44 -6.22 -13.34 -8.21
C VAL A 44 -7.19 -12.59 -7.30
N ILE A 45 -6.66 -11.88 -6.31
CA ILE A 45 -7.43 -11.03 -5.39
C ILE A 45 -6.79 -9.64 -5.37
N GLN A 46 -7.60 -8.58 -5.44
CA GLN A 46 -7.18 -7.20 -5.17
C GLN A 46 -8.01 -6.63 -4.02
N LEU A 47 -7.35 -6.21 -2.93
CA LEU A 47 -8.01 -5.70 -1.73
C LEU A 47 -9.20 -6.56 -1.26
N GLY A 48 -9.01 -7.89 -1.21
CA GLY A 48 -10.05 -8.83 -0.79
C GLY A 48 -11.09 -9.21 -1.84
N LYS A 49 -11.13 -8.53 -2.99
CA LYS A 49 -12.06 -8.85 -4.09
C LYS A 49 -11.42 -9.82 -5.09
N ASP A 50 -12.12 -10.89 -5.44
CA ASP A 50 -11.73 -11.78 -6.53
C ASP A 50 -11.84 -11.05 -7.88
N VAL A 51 -10.76 -11.04 -8.65
CA VAL A 51 -10.66 -10.33 -9.94
C VAL A 51 -10.37 -11.26 -11.12
N ARG A 52 -10.38 -12.59 -10.94
CA ARG A 52 -10.03 -13.55 -12.01
C ARG A 52 -10.93 -13.42 -13.24
N GLY A 53 -12.20 -13.06 -13.04
CA GLY A 53 -13.16 -12.84 -14.13
C GLY A 53 -12.98 -11.52 -14.88
N MET A 54 -12.15 -10.59 -14.38
CA MET A 54 -12.05 -9.21 -14.88
C MET A 54 -10.95 -9.02 -15.95
N LYS A 55 -10.18 -10.06 -16.26
CA LYS A 55 -9.04 -10.00 -17.22
C LYS A 55 -8.11 -8.81 -16.93
N VAL A 56 -7.72 -8.66 -15.67
CA VAL A 56 -6.77 -7.62 -15.26
C VAL A 56 -5.38 -7.94 -15.84
N ARG A 57 -4.70 -6.93 -16.37
CA ARG A 57 -3.33 -7.03 -16.86
C ARG A 57 -2.39 -7.43 -15.71
N PRO A 58 -1.36 -8.25 -15.99
CA PRO A 58 -0.41 -8.66 -14.98
C PRO A 58 0.29 -7.44 -14.39
N TRP A 59 0.52 -7.47 -13.08
CA TRP A 59 1.39 -6.49 -12.43
C TRP A 59 2.84 -6.89 -12.70
N LYS A 60 3.72 -5.91 -12.84
CA LYS A 60 5.15 -6.14 -13.05
C LYS A 60 5.93 -5.60 -11.87
N PHE A 61 6.57 -6.50 -11.15
CA PHE A 61 7.39 -6.19 -9.99
C PHE A 61 8.84 -6.05 -10.42
N GLY A 62 9.38 -4.85 -10.25
CA GLY A 62 10.79 -4.51 -10.46
C GLY A 62 11.54 -4.35 -9.13
N GLU A 63 12.83 -4.02 -9.23
CA GLU A 63 13.71 -3.82 -8.07
C GLU A 63 13.33 -2.57 -7.27
N ASN A 64 12.94 -1.49 -7.95
CA ASN A 64 12.60 -0.21 -7.33
C ASN A 64 11.24 0.35 -7.77
N THR A 65 10.55 -0.32 -8.69
CA THR A 65 9.23 0.11 -9.15
C THR A 65 8.29 -1.07 -9.31
N ILE A 66 6.99 -0.80 -9.23
CA ILE A 66 5.94 -1.76 -9.56
C ILE A 66 4.96 -1.11 -10.52
N GLU A 67 4.72 -1.77 -11.65
CA GLU A 67 3.61 -1.43 -12.54
C GLU A 67 2.34 -2.14 -12.05
N THR A 68 1.30 -1.35 -11.75
CA THR A 68 0.04 -1.82 -11.18
C THR A 68 -1.13 -1.57 -12.14
N TYR A 69 -2.14 -2.43 -12.04
CA TYR A 69 -3.40 -2.34 -12.78
C TYR A 69 -4.57 -2.63 -11.84
N ASP A 70 -5.55 -1.74 -11.77
CA ASP A 70 -6.78 -2.00 -11.00
C ASP A 70 -7.75 -2.91 -11.76
N GLY A 71 -8.92 -3.18 -11.16
CA GLY A 71 -9.96 -4.00 -11.79
C GLY A 71 -10.50 -3.45 -13.12
N GLU A 72 -10.29 -2.16 -13.41
CA GLU A 72 -10.65 -1.52 -14.67
C GLU A 72 -9.46 -1.42 -15.64
N ASN A 73 -8.35 -2.09 -15.33
CA ASN A 73 -7.09 -2.02 -16.07
C ASN A 73 -6.45 -0.63 -16.12
N LYS A 74 -6.77 0.27 -15.18
CA LYS A 74 -6.08 1.56 -15.08
C LYS A 74 -4.68 1.37 -14.51
N PHE A 75 -3.72 1.91 -15.24
CA PHE A 75 -2.31 1.86 -14.90
C PHE A 75 -1.98 2.79 -13.72
N GLY A 76 -1.02 2.35 -12.91
CA GLY A 76 -0.32 3.20 -11.94
C GLY A 76 1.08 2.63 -11.68
N GLU A 77 2.05 3.50 -11.47
CA GLU A 77 3.40 3.10 -11.06
C GLU A 77 3.59 3.41 -9.58
N LEU A 78 4.25 2.51 -8.86
CA LEU A 78 4.71 2.71 -7.49
C LEU A 78 6.23 2.71 -7.46
N GLU A 79 6.84 3.61 -6.71
CA GLU A 79 8.24 3.49 -6.29
C GLU A 79 8.28 2.63 -5.02
N VAL A 80 9.23 1.69 -4.93
CA VAL A 80 9.27 0.70 -3.86
C VAL A 80 10.66 0.47 -3.31
N VAL A 81 10.72 0.18 -2.01
CA VAL A 81 11.91 -0.34 -1.33
C VAL A 81 11.53 -1.57 -0.51
N TYR A 82 12.25 -2.66 -0.75
CA TYR A 82 12.09 -3.90 -0.02
C TYR A 82 13.04 -3.95 1.17
N PHE A 83 12.55 -4.37 2.32
CA PHE A 83 13.34 -4.43 3.54
C PHE A 83 12.82 -5.54 4.47
N LYS A 84 13.68 -6.01 5.38
CA LYS A 84 13.34 -7.03 6.37
C LYS A 84 13.38 -6.49 7.79
N VAL A 85 12.40 -6.90 8.59
CA VAL A 85 12.41 -6.70 10.04
C VAL A 85 12.29 -8.08 10.70
N GLY A 86 13.40 -8.58 11.25
CA GLY A 86 13.49 -9.99 11.60
C GLY A 86 13.42 -10.86 10.34
N GLU A 87 12.54 -11.86 10.33
CA GLU A 87 12.34 -12.76 9.18
C GLU A 87 11.27 -12.26 8.19
N ASP A 88 10.49 -11.25 8.57
CA ASP A 88 9.34 -10.80 7.79
C ASP A 88 9.78 -9.77 6.73
N LEU A 89 9.32 -9.95 5.49
CA LEU A 89 9.61 -9.08 4.34
C LEU A 89 8.52 -8.02 4.20
N PHE A 90 8.94 -6.79 3.95
CA PHE A 90 8.06 -5.64 3.74
C PHE A 90 8.43 -4.91 2.46
N MET A 91 7.44 -4.20 1.93
CA MET A 91 7.63 -3.17 0.91
C MET A 91 7.14 -1.83 1.46
N ASP A 92 8.03 -0.86 1.48
CA ASP A 92 7.71 0.56 1.59
C ASP A 92 7.46 1.08 0.17
N PHE A 93 6.39 1.85 -0.04
CA PHE A 93 6.10 2.40 -1.36
C PHE A 93 5.52 3.81 -1.31
N THR A 94 5.74 4.54 -2.39
CA THR A 94 5.15 5.84 -2.70
C THR A 94 4.52 5.81 -4.10
N ALA A 95 3.77 6.86 -4.45
CA ALA A 95 3.33 7.04 -5.83
C ALA A 95 4.55 7.27 -6.74
N GLY A 96 4.67 6.48 -7.81
CA GLY A 96 5.71 6.62 -8.82
C GLY A 96 5.37 7.68 -9.88
N ARG A 97 6.14 7.69 -10.98
CA ARG A 97 6.04 8.74 -11.99
C ARG A 97 4.67 8.74 -12.65
N MET A 98 4.09 9.93 -12.79
CA MET A 98 2.92 10.14 -13.64
C MET A 98 3.40 10.16 -15.10
N THR A 99 3.06 9.14 -15.87
CA THR A 99 3.54 9.02 -17.26
C THR A 99 2.73 9.96 -18.17
N GLU A 100 3.39 10.96 -18.78
CA GLU A 100 2.77 12.02 -19.61
C GLU A 100 2.04 11.50 -20.86
N ASP A 101 2.42 10.32 -21.34
CA ASP A 101 1.93 9.66 -22.55
C ASP A 101 0.66 8.81 -22.34
N LYS A 102 0.25 8.59 -21.08
CA LYS A 102 -0.98 7.85 -20.75
C LYS A 102 -2.01 8.83 -20.22
N HIS A 103 -2.87 9.33 -21.10
CA HIS A 103 -4.07 10.12 -20.77
C HIS A 103 -5.06 9.31 -19.91
N TYR A 104 -4.75 9.06 -18.65
CA TYR A 104 -5.67 8.40 -17.73
C TYR A 104 -5.54 8.98 -16.32
N TYR A 105 -6.70 9.18 -15.70
CA TYR A 105 -6.80 9.41 -14.27
C TYR A 105 -6.07 8.29 -13.53
N PRO A 106 -5.14 8.61 -12.62
CA PRO A 106 -4.34 7.62 -11.91
C PRO A 106 -5.25 6.70 -11.08
N ASN A 107 -4.86 5.43 -10.95
CA ASN A 107 -5.62 4.46 -10.16
C ASN A 107 -5.58 4.80 -8.66
N ILE A 108 -6.45 4.16 -7.87
CA ILE A 108 -6.58 4.44 -6.43
C ILE A 108 -5.29 4.19 -5.64
N TYR A 109 -4.42 3.30 -6.13
CA TYR A 109 -3.14 2.99 -5.49
C TYR A 109 -2.14 4.14 -5.64
N TRP A 110 -2.08 4.75 -6.82
CA TRP A 110 -1.30 5.98 -7.05
C TRP A 110 -1.90 7.17 -6.29
N ALA A 111 -3.22 7.30 -6.25
CA ALA A 111 -3.90 8.37 -5.50
C ALA A 111 -3.54 8.38 -4.00
N ALA A 112 -3.21 7.22 -3.43
CA ALA A 112 -2.76 7.08 -2.06
C ALA A 112 -1.38 7.72 -1.77
N GLY A 113 -0.59 8.09 -2.79
CA GLY A 113 0.72 8.74 -2.65
C GLY A 113 0.80 10.19 -3.17
N VAL A 114 -0.34 10.87 -3.38
CA VAL A 114 -0.41 12.24 -3.93
C VAL A 114 0.11 13.32 -2.96
N LEU A 115 0.03 13.05 -1.66
CA LEU A 115 0.97 13.62 -0.69
C LEU A 115 2.16 12.66 -0.66
N PRO A 116 3.43 13.13 -0.70
CA PRO A 116 4.62 12.27 -0.67
C PRO A 116 4.70 11.53 0.67
N CYS A 117 3.89 10.49 0.77
CA CYS A 117 3.62 9.70 1.93
C CYS A 117 3.94 8.27 1.56
N HIS A 118 4.75 7.66 2.41
CA HIS A 118 5.06 6.25 2.36
C HIS A 118 3.87 5.45 2.86
N SER A 119 3.60 4.34 2.18
CA SER A 119 2.70 3.29 2.64
C SER A 119 3.47 1.98 2.73
N LEU A 120 2.96 1.04 3.52
CA LEU A 120 3.64 -0.21 3.81
C LEU A 120 2.73 -1.41 3.58
N CYS A 121 3.30 -2.44 2.96
CA CYS A 121 2.72 -3.77 2.90
C CYS A 121 3.70 -4.81 3.43
N ARG A 122 3.17 -5.85 4.07
CA ARG A 122 3.88 -7.12 4.28
C ARG A 122 3.83 -7.95 3.00
N VAL A 123 4.93 -8.64 2.71
CA VAL A 123 5.10 -9.47 1.52
C VAL A 123 5.32 -10.91 1.95
N ASP A 124 4.45 -11.81 1.49
CA ASP A 124 4.52 -13.25 1.76
C ASP A 124 4.65 -14.00 0.42
N ILE A 125 5.68 -14.82 0.26
CA ILE A 125 5.99 -15.53 -1.00
C ILE A 125 6.08 -17.02 -0.72
N LYS A 126 5.39 -17.84 -1.52
CA LYS A 126 5.46 -19.29 -1.42
C LYS A 126 5.30 -19.93 -2.79
N GLY A 127 6.41 -20.45 -3.33
CA GLY A 127 6.45 -21.02 -4.68
C GLY A 127 5.98 -20.00 -5.72
N ASN A 128 4.91 -20.31 -6.43
CA ASN A 128 4.34 -19.44 -7.48
C ASN A 128 3.26 -18.47 -6.95
N GLY A 129 3.11 -18.35 -5.63
CA GLY A 129 2.15 -17.45 -4.99
C GLY A 129 2.86 -16.26 -4.34
N LEU A 130 2.32 -15.06 -4.59
CA LEU A 130 2.70 -13.81 -3.93
C LEU A 130 1.48 -13.24 -3.24
N ILE A 131 1.63 -12.85 -1.98
CA ILE A 131 0.60 -12.20 -1.19
C ILE A 131 1.17 -10.89 -0.67
N ILE A 132 0.43 -9.80 -0.87
CA ILE A 132 0.77 -8.48 -0.38
C ILE A 132 -0.35 -8.03 0.53
N THR A 133 -0.04 -7.75 1.79
CA THR A 133 -1.04 -7.35 2.78
C THR A 133 -0.70 -5.95 3.28
N PRO A 134 -1.51 -4.92 2.97
CA PRO A 134 -1.29 -3.59 3.50
C PRO A 134 -1.56 -3.54 5.01
N LEU A 135 -1.06 -2.51 5.67
CA LEU A 135 -1.51 -2.13 7.00
C LEU A 135 -3.03 -1.82 6.99
N ASP A 136 -3.76 -2.34 7.98
CA ASP A 136 -5.19 -2.09 8.12
C ASP A 136 -5.44 -0.73 8.79
N TYR A 137 -5.81 0.27 7.99
CA TYR A 137 -6.07 1.62 8.47
C TYR A 137 -7.09 1.68 9.62
N ASP A 138 -8.13 0.83 9.57
CA ASP A 138 -9.21 0.84 10.57
C ASP A 138 -8.69 0.40 11.94
N TRP A 139 -7.71 -0.51 11.96
CA TRP A 139 -7.02 -0.90 13.19
C TRP A 139 -6.30 0.29 13.82
N PHE A 140 -5.62 1.12 13.02
CA PHE A 140 -4.92 2.29 13.53
C PHE A 140 -5.90 3.33 14.08
N VAL A 141 -7.03 3.56 13.41
CA VAL A 141 -8.10 4.44 13.90
C VAL A 141 -8.62 3.94 15.25
N GLU A 142 -8.95 2.65 15.36
CA GLU A 142 -9.42 2.06 16.62
C GLU A 142 -8.39 2.24 17.76
N LYS A 143 -7.11 2.02 17.49
CA LYS A 143 -6.05 2.20 18.50
C LYS A 143 -5.83 3.65 18.89
N ILE A 144 -6.01 4.59 17.95
CA ILE A 144 -5.93 6.02 18.23
C ILE A 144 -7.09 6.45 19.14
N GLU A 145 -8.33 6.05 18.81
CA GLU A 145 -9.52 6.40 19.59
C GLU A 145 -9.45 5.87 21.03
N LYS A 146 -8.82 4.71 21.23
CA LYS A 146 -8.60 4.12 22.55
C LYS A 146 -7.37 4.66 23.28
N ASN A 147 -6.62 5.59 22.69
CA ASN A 147 -5.33 6.08 23.20
C ASN A 147 -4.30 4.96 23.47
N GLN A 148 -4.28 3.96 22.58
CA GLN A 148 -3.46 2.74 22.69
C GLN A 148 -2.36 2.66 21.64
N LEU A 149 -2.28 3.61 20.70
CA LEU A 149 -1.31 3.56 19.62
C LEU A 149 0.02 4.21 20.04
N PRO A 150 1.15 3.48 20.04
CA PRO A 150 2.44 4.00 20.46
C PRO A 150 3.23 4.62 19.28
N LEU A 151 2.54 5.27 18.34
CA LEU A 151 3.13 5.90 17.16
C LEU A 151 2.69 7.34 17.08
N ARG A 152 3.62 8.22 16.68
CA ARG A 152 3.31 9.64 16.47
C ARG A 152 2.52 9.84 15.18
N TYR A 153 1.45 10.62 15.27
CA TYR A 153 0.60 10.99 14.15
C TYR A 153 0.14 12.44 14.29
N ILE A 154 -0.32 13.00 13.17
CA ILE A 154 -1.04 14.28 13.11
C ILE A 154 -2.46 14.01 12.61
N LYS A 155 -3.43 14.75 13.15
CA LYS A 155 -4.80 14.82 12.63
C LYS A 155 -4.93 16.14 11.87
N PRO A 156 -5.02 16.14 10.53
CA PRO A 156 -5.20 17.37 9.76
C PRO A 156 -6.55 18.02 10.07
N ASN A 157 -6.55 19.35 10.21
CA ASN A 157 -7.76 20.11 10.59
C ASN A 157 -8.90 20.08 9.57
N TYR A 158 -8.65 19.59 8.34
CA TYR A 158 -9.62 19.53 7.25
C TYR A 158 -10.24 18.14 7.03
N SER A 159 -9.86 17.12 7.80
CA SER A 159 -10.44 15.79 7.72
C SER A 159 -10.74 15.22 9.10
N SER A 160 -11.97 14.70 9.27
CA SER A 160 -12.41 14.10 10.52
C SER A 160 -11.77 12.74 10.81
N SER A 161 -11.27 12.05 9.78
CA SER A 161 -10.91 10.63 9.85
C SER A 161 -9.58 10.26 9.20
N ASN A 162 -8.76 11.23 8.73
CA ASN A 162 -7.47 10.94 8.11
C ASN A 162 -6.33 11.25 9.10
N TYR A 163 -5.55 10.24 9.45
CA TYR A 163 -4.35 10.40 10.26
C TYR A 163 -3.12 10.26 9.37
N VAL A 164 -2.16 11.17 9.52
CA VAL A 164 -0.86 11.09 8.85
C VAL A 164 0.20 10.78 9.90
N PHE A 165 0.97 9.73 9.68
CA PHE A 165 1.97 9.28 10.63
C PHE A 165 3.28 10.05 10.45
N ILE A 166 3.80 10.58 11.56
CA ILE A 166 5.09 11.27 11.64
C ILE A 166 6.11 10.48 12.48
N ALA A 167 5.78 9.23 12.81
CA ALA A 167 6.68 8.30 13.45
C ALA A 167 7.96 8.15 12.63
N ASP A 168 9.11 8.10 13.29
CA ASP A 168 10.38 7.85 12.61
C ASP A 168 10.56 6.35 12.32
N SER A 169 11.58 6.03 11.51
CA SER A 169 11.84 4.64 11.11
C SER A 169 12.11 3.73 12.32
N SER A 170 12.69 4.25 13.42
CA SER A 170 12.96 3.45 14.61
C SER A 170 11.67 3.06 15.36
N GLU A 171 10.69 3.97 15.41
CA GLU A 171 9.34 3.70 15.93
C GLU A 171 8.61 2.67 15.06
N TRP A 172 8.67 2.82 13.74
CA TRP A 172 8.08 1.85 12.80
C TRP A 172 8.72 0.48 12.91
N ILE A 173 10.05 0.38 12.99
CA ILE A 173 10.74 -0.90 13.15
C ILE A 173 10.33 -1.57 14.47
N LYS A 174 10.21 -0.83 15.57
CA LYS A 174 9.71 -1.37 16.86
C LYS A 174 8.27 -1.86 16.72
N PHE A 175 7.42 -1.12 16.03
CA PHE A 175 6.04 -1.51 15.74
C PHE A 175 5.99 -2.80 14.92
N LEU A 176 6.73 -2.88 13.81
CA LEU A 176 6.76 -4.03 12.92
C LEU A 176 7.30 -5.28 13.63
N LYS A 177 8.34 -5.16 14.47
CA LYS A 177 8.83 -6.28 15.31
C LYS A 177 7.75 -6.89 16.21
N LYS A 178 6.80 -6.07 16.66
CA LYS A 178 5.72 -6.49 17.56
C LYS A 178 4.49 -7.02 16.83
N TYR A 179 4.16 -6.42 15.68
CA TYR A 179 2.86 -6.61 15.02
C TYR A 179 2.93 -7.24 13.62
N SER A 180 4.12 -7.57 13.09
CA SER A 180 4.29 -8.13 11.74
C SER A 180 3.41 -9.35 11.44
N ARG A 181 3.12 -10.17 12.47
CA ARG A 181 2.31 -11.39 12.38
C ARG A 181 0.90 -11.24 12.93
N ASP A 182 0.55 -10.05 13.42
CA ASP A 182 -0.79 -9.77 13.91
C ASP A 182 -1.77 -9.60 12.73
N THR A 183 -2.71 -10.54 12.60
CA THR A 183 -3.69 -10.53 11.51
C THR A 183 -4.74 -9.43 11.66
N SER A 184 -4.81 -8.73 12.78
CA SER A 184 -5.62 -7.51 12.92
C SER A 184 -4.92 -6.28 12.33
N VAL A 185 -3.58 -6.28 12.30
CA VAL A 185 -2.76 -5.21 11.68
C VAL A 185 -2.54 -5.47 10.20
N PHE A 186 -2.30 -6.73 9.82
CA PHE A 186 -2.16 -7.18 8.44
C PHE A 186 -3.36 -8.07 8.08
N ASN A 187 -4.50 -7.43 7.84
CA ASN A 187 -5.77 -8.10 7.68
C ASN A 187 -5.86 -8.95 6.40
N PRO A 188 -5.99 -10.28 6.49
CA PRO A 188 -6.08 -11.15 5.31
C PRO A 188 -7.28 -10.85 4.40
N LYS A 189 -8.30 -10.15 4.90
CA LYS A 189 -9.46 -9.72 4.08
C LYS A 189 -9.14 -8.53 3.18
N ARG A 190 -8.03 -7.81 3.40
CA ARG A 190 -7.62 -6.63 2.62
C ARG A 190 -6.38 -6.89 1.76
N ARG A 191 -5.99 -8.15 1.60
CA ARG A 191 -4.76 -8.52 0.86
C ARG A 191 -4.95 -8.53 -0.65
N PHE A 192 -3.83 -8.44 -1.34
CA PHE A 192 -3.67 -8.83 -2.72
C PHE A 192 -3.10 -10.24 -2.79
N VAL A 193 -3.59 -11.03 -3.74
CA VAL A 193 -3.07 -12.37 -4.02
C VAL A 193 -2.77 -12.45 -5.50
N PHE A 194 -1.58 -12.93 -5.82
CA PHE A 194 -1.12 -13.09 -7.17
C PHE A 194 -0.63 -14.51 -7.45
N LYS A 195 -0.67 -14.88 -8.71
CA LYS A 195 -0.02 -16.08 -9.25
C LYS A 195 1.03 -15.66 -10.28
N ARG A 196 2.22 -16.26 -10.23
CA ARG A 196 3.29 -15.95 -11.18
C ARG A 196 2.81 -16.28 -12.59
N LYS A 197 3.00 -15.34 -13.52
CA LYS A 197 2.56 -15.52 -14.92
C LYS A 197 3.51 -16.47 -15.65
N GLY A 198 2.94 -17.33 -16.49
CA GLY A 198 3.72 -18.19 -17.39
C GLY A 198 4.34 -19.43 -16.75
N ILE A 199 3.79 -19.92 -15.62
CA ILE A 199 4.11 -21.22 -15.01
C ILE A 199 2.86 -22.09 -14.91
#